data_AF-A0AA85JNF9-F1
#
_entry.id   AF-A0AA85JNF9-F1
#
_cell.length_a   1.000
_cell.length_b   1.000
_cell.length_c   1.000
_cell.angle_alpha   90.00
_cell.angle_beta   90.00
_cell.angle_gamma   90.00
#
_symmetry.space_group_name_H-M   'P 1'
#
loop_
_entity.id
_entity.type
_entity.pdbx_description
1 polymer ?
#
loop_
_entity_poly.entity_id
_entity_poly.type
_entity_poly.pdbx_seq_one_letter_code
_entity_poly.pdbx_strand_id
1 'polypeptide(L)'
;MALTKSGALRYLSLYLRRAFSSFDSAQEVTHTGQTFSKNDPSVMRFNASSKLVNKQFAEKLIAEVPPIASKEHIVSCDGGGGALGHPKVYINLLDC
;
A
#
# COMPACT_ATOMS: atom_id res chain seq x y z
N MET A 1 -43.43 7.63 -30.15
CA MET A 1 -42.08 7.94 -29.63
C MET A 1 -41.77 7.00 -28.48
N ALA A 2 -41.10 5.87 -28.75
CA ALA A 2 -40.70 4.91 -27.73
C ALA A 2 -39.26 5.22 -27.30
N LEU A 3 -39.09 5.78 -26.09
CA LEU A 3 -37.79 5.81 -25.43
C LEU A 3 -37.33 4.36 -25.27
N THR A 4 -36.28 3.99 -26.00
CA THR A 4 -35.77 2.62 -26.04
C THR A 4 -35.27 2.23 -24.63
N LYS A 5 -35.94 1.23 -24.02
CA LYS A 5 -35.60 0.65 -22.70
C LYS A 5 -34.13 0.21 -22.54
N SER A 6 -33.38 0.15 -23.64
CA SER A 6 -31.97 -0.25 -23.73
C SER A 6 -30.99 0.77 -23.12
N GLY A 7 -31.26 2.08 -23.20
CA GLY A 7 -30.35 3.12 -22.72
C GLY A 7 -30.29 3.24 -21.19
N ALA A 8 -31.45 3.21 -20.53
CA ALA A 8 -31.55 3.33 -19.08
C ALA A 8 -30.94 2.12 -18.33
N LEU A 9 -31.15 0.90 -18.85
CA LEU A 9 -30.55 -0.31 -18.31
C LEU A 9 -29.02 -0.33 -18.45
N ARG A 10 -28.48 0.19 -19.56
CA ARG A 10 -27.04 0.35 -19.75
C ARG A 10 -26.44 1.39 -18.80
N TYR A 11 -27.12 2.52 -18.60
CA TYR A 11 -26.66 3.57 -17.69
C TYR A 11 -26.63 3.11 -16.23
N LEU A 12 -27.70 2.42 -15.79
CA LEU A 12 -27.78 1.80 -14.47
C LEU A 12 -26.68 0.74 -14.28
N SER A 13 -26.38 -0.06 -15.32
CA SER A 13 -25.31 -1.06 -15.27
C SER A 13 -23.90 -0.43 -15.12
N LEU A 14 -23.65 0.72 -15.75
CA LEU A 14 -22.37 1.42 -15.66
C LEU A 14 -22.18 2.05 -14.28
N TYR A 15 -23.25 2.65 -13.74
CA TYR A 15 -23.25 3.21 -12.39
C TYR A 15 -23.03 2.14 -11.32
N LEU A 16 -23.76 1.03 -11.38
CA LEU A 16 -23.61 -0.09 -10.45
C LEU A 16 -22.21 -0.72 -10.51
N ARG A 17 -21.64 -0.88 -11.72
CA ARG A 17 -20.26 -1.36 -11.87
C ARG A 17 -19.24 -0.41 -11.23
N ARG A 18 -19.43 0.90 -11.39
CA ARG A 18 -18.52 1.90 -10.82
C ARG A 18 -18.59 1.89 -9.29
N ALA A 19 -19.80 1.92 -8.72
CA ALA A 19 -19.99 1.87 -7.27
C ALA A 19 -19.37 0.61 -6.63
N PHE A 20 -19.49 -0.56 -7.28
CA PHE A 20 -18.83 -1.80 -6.82
C PHE A 20 -17.30 -1.71 -6.87
N SER A 21 -16.74 -1.26 -8.00
CA SER A 21 -15.28 -1.14 -8.15
C SER A 21 -14.63 -0.21 -7.13
N SER A 22 -15.36 0.84 -6.72
CA SER A 22 -14.93 1.81 -5.73
C SER A 22 -14.85 1.19 -4.33
N PHE A 23 -15.81 0.34 -3.99
CA PHE A 23 -15.79 -0.39 -2.72
C PHE A 23 -14.65 -1.39 -2.65
N ASP A 24 -14.45 -2.18 -3.71
CA ASP A 24 -13.34 -3.15 -3.79
C ASP A 24 -11.99 -2.46 -3.64
N SER A 25 -11.81 -1.29 -4.27
CA SER A 25 -10.60 -0.49 -4.11
C SER A 25 -10.42 0.05 -2.68
N ALA A 26 -11.51 0.42 -2.00
CA ALA A 26 -11.45 0.94 -0.64
C ALA A 26 -11.07 -0.14 0.41
N GLN A 27 -11.37 -1.40 0.10
CA GLN A 27 -11.02 -2.55 0.95
C GLN A 27 -9.54 -2.95 0.86
N GLU A 28 -8.79 -2.49 -0.15
CA GLU A 28 -7.37 -2.82 -0.27
C GLU A 28 -6.60 -2.34 0.97
N VAL A 29 -5.93 -3.27 1.65
CA VAL A 29 -5.20 -3.03 2.90
C VAL A 29 -3.88 -2.34 2.59
N THR A 30 -3.60 -1.22 3.26
CA THR A 30 -2.30 -0.54 3.13
C THR A 30 -1.20 -1.35 3.82
N HIS A 31 0.08 -1.05 3.53
CA HIS A 31 1.21 -1.65 4.24
C HIS A 31 1.21 -1.38 5.76
N THR A 32 0.41 -0.42 6.23
CA THR A 32 0.20 -0.13 7.67
C THR A 32 -1.01 -0.86 8.27
N GLY A 33 -1.77 -1.62 7.47
CA GLY A 33 -2.97 -2.33 7.91
C GLY A 33 -4.27 -1.53 7.82
N GLN A 34 -4.26 -0.32 7.25
CA GLN A 34 -5.46 0.52 7.16
C GLN A 34 -6.42 0.04 6.06
N THR A 35 -7.70 -0.03 6.40
CA THR A 35 -8.83 -0.28 5.48
C THR A 35 -10.05 0.57 5.87
N PHE A 36 -11.02 0.65 4.97
CA PHE A 36 -12.32 1.27 5.25
C PHE A 36 -13.39 0.19 5.49
N SER A 37 -14.26 0.44 6.46
CA SER A 37 -15.43 -0.42 6.68
C SER A 37 -16.48 -0.19 5.59
N LYS A 38 -17.38 -1.16 5.40
CA LYS A 38 -18.43 -1.09 4.37
C LYS A 38 -19.35 0.13 4.47
N ASN A 39 -19.63 0.55 5.69
CA ASN A 39 -20.55 1.66 5.96
C ASN A 39 -19.79 2.97 6.26
N ASP A 40 -18.48 3.03 6.00
CA ASP A 40 -17.71 4.24 6.22
C ASP A 40 -18.03 5.27 5.12
N PRO A 41 -18.55 6.47 5.48
CA PRO A 41 -18.88 7.49 4.50
C PRO A 41 -17.66 7.96 3.69
N SER A 42 -16.45 7.78 4.23
CA SER A 42 -15.20 8.12 3.55
C SER A 42 -14.97 7.34 2.26
N VAL A 43 -15.57 6.16 2.09
CA VAL A 43 -15.45 5.31 0.90
C VAL A 43 -15.92 6.03 -0.37
N MET A 44 -16.86 6.96 -0.23
CA MET A 44 -17.42 7.72 -1.36
C MET A 44 -16.36 8.49 -2.15
N ARG A 45 -15.23 8.85 -1.53
CA ARG A 45 -14.11 9.50 -2.23
C ARG A 45 -13.53 8.64 -3.35
N PHE A 46 -13.67 7.32 -3.27
CA PHE A 46 -13.16 6.38 -4.26
C PHE A 46 -14.15 6.09 -5.40
N ASN A 47 -15.30 6.77 -5.43
CA ASN A 47 -16.27 6.64 -6.53
C ASN A 47 -15.74 7.22 -7.85
N ALA A 48 -14.93 8.27 -7.75
CA ALA A 48 -14.33 8.92 -8.90
C ALA A 48 -13.00 8.26 -9.33
N SER A 49 -12.20 7.79 -8.37
CA SER A 49 -10.86 7.20 -8.57
C SER A 49 -10.61 6.05 -7.59
N SER A 50 -9.78 5.08 -7.96
CA SER A 50 -9.41 3.98 -7.07
C SER A 50 -8.49 4.44 -5.94
N LYS A 51 -8.54 3.76 -4.80
CA LYS A 51 -7.50 3.86 -3.76
C LYS A 51 -6.15 3.46 -4.36
N LEU A 52 -5.10 4.21 -4.04
CA LEU A 52 -3.74 3.87 -4.45
C LEU A 52 -3.01 3.24 -3.28
N VAL A 53 -2.61 1.98 -3.45
CA VAL A 53 -1.78 1.25 -2.50
C VAL A 53 -0.52 0.78 -3.21
N ASN A 54 0.63 1.05 -2.58
CA ASN A 54 1.90 0.55 -3.10
C ASN A 54 1.98 -0.96 -2.91
N LYS A 55 2.19 -1.73 -3.98
CA LYS A 55 2.25 -3.20 -3.94
C LYS A 55 3.57 -3.73 -3.37
N GLN A 56 4.64 -2.92 -3.36
CA GLN A 56 5.96 -3.30 -2.87
C GLN A 56 6.13 -2.88 -1.41
N PHE A 57 5.84 -3.78 -0.49
CA PHE A 57 5.89 -3.48 0.94
C PHE A 57 7.34 -3.60 1.45
N ALA A 58 7.88 -2.52 2.01
CA ALA A 58 9.27 -2.47 2.47
C ALA A 58 9.60 -3.52 3.55
N GLU A 59 8.64 -3.85 4.41
CA GLU A 59 8.79 -4.90 5.44
C GLU A 59 9.12 -6.27 4.84
N LYS A 60 8.46 -6.64 3.73
CA LYS A 60 8.74 -7.91 3.04
C LYS A 60 10.11 -7.87 2.37
N LEU A 61 10.41 -6.75 1.72
CA LEU A 61 11.69 -6.58 1.02
C LEU A 61 12.88 -6.63 1.98
N ILE A 62 12.78 -6.04 3.17
CA ILE A 62 13.88 -6.10 4.14
C ILE A 62 14.03 -7.49 4.77
N ALA A 63 12.93 -8.23 4.93
CA ALA A 63 12.97 -9.61 5.41
C ALA A 63 13.64 -10.58 4.41
N GLU A 64 13.64 -10.25 3.11
CA GLU A 64 14.35 -11.00 2.08
C GLU A 64 15.87 -10.78 2.11
N VAL A 65 16.34 -9.69 2.73
CA VAL A 65 17.78 -9.37 2.82
C VAL A 65 18.43 -10.23 3.92
N PRO A 66 19.48 -11.02 3.60
CA PRO A 66 20.14 -11.84 4.61
C PRO A 66 20.92 -10.97 5.62
N PRO A 67 20.97 -11.36 6.91
CA PRO A 67 21.84 -10.71 7.88
C PRO A 67 23.32 -10.80 7.48
N ILE A 68 24.07 -9.72 7.74
CA ILE A 68 25.51 -9.66 7.49
C ILE A 68 26.24 -10.06 8.76
N ALA A 69 26.96 -11.20 8.73
CA ALA A 69 27.76 -11.65 9.85
C ALA A 69 29.03 -10.80 10.02
N SER A 70 29.37 -10.47 11.26
CA SER A 70 30.62 -9.76 11.62
C SER A 70 31.32 -10.47 12.77
N LYS A 71 32.65 -10.34 12.83
CA LYS A 71 33.48 -10.78 13.95
C LYS A 71 33.70 -9.68 14.99
N GLU A 72 33.29 -8.46 14.70
CA GLU A 72 33.46 -7.28 15.56
C GLU A 72 32.30 -7.15 16.55
N HIS A 73 32.57 -6.56 17.72
CA HIS A 73 31.55 -6.30 18.74
C HIS A 73 30.70 -5.05 18.45
N ILE A 74 31.27 -4.08 17.73
CA ILE A 74 30.58 -2.85 17.32
C ILE A 74 30.82 -2.69 15.82
N VAL A 75 29.73 -2.61 15.05
CA VAL A 75 29.79 -2.38 13.60
C VAL A 75 29.19 -1.03 13.24
N SER A 76 29.59 -0.44 12.12
CA SER A 76 29.00 0.81 11.62
C SER A 76 28.21 0.60 10.34
N CYS A 77 27.05 1.23 10.22
CA CYS A 77 26.24 1.27 9.00
C CYS A 77 26.02 2.72 8.57
N ASP A 78 26.15 2.99 7.28
CA ASP A 78 25.86 4.28 6.64
C ASP A 78 24.80 4.18 5.53
N GLY A 79 24.21 3.00 5.32
CA GLY A 79 23.22 2.75 4.27
C GLY A 79 23.81 2.65 2.86
N GLY A 80 25.13 2.73 2.71
CA GLY A 80 25.83 2.68 1.43
C GLY A 80 25.90 4.03 0.69
N GLY A 81 26.92 4.20 -0.16
CA GLY A 81 27.07 5.41 -0.97
C GLY A 81 27.57 6.65 -0.22
N GLY A 82 28.11 6.48 1.00
CA GLY A 82 28.68 7.56 1.80
C GLY A 82 27.62 8.60 2.17
N ALA A 83 27.68 9.79 1.55
CA ALA A 83 26.72 10.87 1.82
C ALA A 83 25.32 10.65 1.23
N LEU A 84 25.14 9.65 0.37
CA LEU A 84 23.83 9.31 -0.22
C LEU A 84 22.97 8.41 0.67
N GLY A 85 23.59 7.79 1.68
CA GLY A 85 22.91 6.92 2.62
C GLY A 85 22.38 7.68 3.84
N HIS A 86 22.18 6.95 4.94
CA HIS A 86 21.78 7.55 6.20
C HIS A 86 23.01 7.99 7.01
N PRO A 87 22.85 8.86 8.04
CA PRO A 87 23.94 9.18 8.94
C PRO A 87 24.57 7.92 9.52
N LYS A 88 25.91 7.90 9.65
CA LYS A 88 26.63 6.75 10.18
C LYS A 88 26.14 6.44 11.61
N VAL A 89 25.68 5.22 11.82
CA VAL A 89 25.29 4.69 13.14
C VAL A 89 26.20 3.55 13.54
N TYR A 90 26.34 3.33 14.84
CA TYR A 90 27.09 2.21 15.42
C TYR A 90 26.11 1.23 16.08
N ILE A 91 26.23 -0.04 15.75
CA ILE A 91 25.36 -1.13 16.20
C ILE A 91 26.19 -2.05 17.08
N ASN A 92 25.70 -2.30 18.30
CA ASN A 92 26.32 -3.24 19.23
C ASN A 92 25.84 -4.66 18.92
N LEU A 93 26.77 -5.62 18.82
CA LEU A 93 26.52 -7.04 18.58
C LEU A 93 26.92 -7.92 19.78
N LEU A 94 27.21 -7.30 20.93
CA LEU A 94 27.30 -8.02 22.19
C LEU A 94 25.88 -8.35 22.65
N ASP A 95 25.45 -9.58 22.39
CA ASP A 95 24.26 -10.13 23.01
C ASP A 95 24.53 -10.40 24.51
N CYS A 96 23.56 -10.08 25.36
CA CYS A 96 23.58 -10.38 26.80
C CYS A 96 23.30 -11.87 27.07
#